data_AF-A0A6V7LU55-F1
#
_entry.id   AF-A0A6V7LU55-F1
#
_cell.length_a   1.000
_cell.length_b   1.000
_cell.length_c   1.000
_cell.angle_alpha   90.00
_cell.angle_beta   90.00
_cell.angle_gamma   90.00
#
_symmetry.space_group_name_H-M   'P 1'
#
loop_
_entity.id
_entity.type
_entity.pdbx_description
1 polymer ?
#
loop_
_entity_poly.entity_id
_entity_poly.type
_entity_poly.pdbx_seq_one_letter_code
_entity_poly.pdbx_strand_id
1 'polypeptide(L)'
;GDDKGDDGKGKKKIPLRMVDLPIEIQAGGLPQHELDIATEKEGKMNAEDKQEKERVDARNALEEYVYDLRGKISDEDQLANFITEENRESLSRTLDDTENWLYEEGEDCNRQIYQDRLTQLKGQGEPIKEIKNEFEGRTFALNDLAGCLQIAKKGYDQ
;
A
#
# COMPACT_ATOMS: atom_id res chain seq x y z
N GLY A 1 -21.54 98.57 18.88
CA GLY A 1 -21.72 98.15 17.49
C GLY A 1 -20.54 97.27 17.12
N ASP A 2 -20.67 96.19 16.38
CA ASP A 2 -21.81 95.73 15.61
C ASP A 2 -21.69 94.22 15.43
N ASP A 3 -22.87 93.60 15.44
CA ASP A 3 -23.17 92.27 14.97
C ASP A 3 -22.79 92.13 13.48
N LYS A 4 -22.14 91.03 13.12
CA LYS A 4 -22.29 90.39 11.79
C LYS A 4 -22.06 88.89 11.92
N GLY A 5 -23.14 88.13 11.90
CA GLY A 5 -23.11 86.75 11.40
C GLY A 5 -22.84 86.72 9.90
N ASP A 6 -22.21 85.65 9.41
CA ASP A 6 -22.31 85.20 8.02
C ASP A 6 -21.92 83.71 7.93
N ASP A 7 -22.97 82.92 7.78
CA ASP A 7 -23.16 81.79 6.87
C ASP A 7 -22.09 80.72 6.62
N GLY A 8 -22.58 79.48 6.77
CA GLY A 8 -21.84 78.25 6.52
C GLY A 8 -21.33 78.13 5.10
N LYS A 9 -20.03 77.83 4.96
CA LYS A 9 -19.44 77.34 3.71
C LYS A 9 -19.05 75.88 3.86
N GLY A 10 -19.62 75.06 2.98
CA GLY A 10 -19.52 73.61 2.96
C GLY A 10 -18.09 73.10 3.09
N LYS A 11 -17.91 72.15 4.02
CA LYS A 11 -16.66 71.42 4.20
C LYS A 11 -16.39 70.62 2.92
N LYS A 12 -15.44 71.08 2.10
CA LYS A 12 -14.95 70.36 0.93
C LYS A 12 -14.46 68.98 1.38
N LYS A 13 -15.07 67.91 0.86
CA LYS A 13 -14.60 66.53 1.11
C LYS A 13 -13.20 66.40 0.51
N ILE A 14 -12.22 66.23 1.38
CA ILE A 14 -10.82 66.03 1.01
C ILE A 14 -10.74 64.67 0.29
N PRO A 15 -10.24 64.58 -0.95
CA PRO A 15 -10.12 63.31 -1.65
C PRO A 15 -9.06 62.45 -0.95
N LEU A 16 -9.52 61.40 -0.28
CA LEU A 16 -8.67 60.44 0.40
C LEU A 16 -8.06 59.52 -0.66
N ARG A 17 -6.75 59.61 -0.89
CA ARG A 17 -6.01 58.60 -1.65
C ARG A 17 -5.55 57.51 -0.68
N MET A 18 -6.14 56.33 -0.80
CA MET A 18 -5.65 55.13 -0.17
C MET A 18 -4.49 54.61 -1.01
N VAL A 19 -3.31 54.50 -0.40
CA VAL A 19 -2.13 53.89 -1.02
C VAL A 19 -1.77 52.70 -0.17
N ASP A 20 -1.73 51.52 -0.79
CA ASP A 20 -1.27 50.31 -0.11
C ASP A 20 0.24 50.42 0.12
N LEU A 21 0.62 50.47 1.40
CA LEU A 21 2.01 50.50 1.81
C LEU A 21 2.51 49.05 1.86
N PRO A 22 3.60 48.71 1.16
CA PRO A 22 4.19 47.38 1.27
C PRO A 22 4.67 47.15 2.70
N ILE A 23 4.21 46.05 3.30
CA ILE A 23 4.58 45.63 4.66
C ILE A 23 5.63 44.53 4.52
N GLU A 24 6.84 44.79 4.99
CA GLU A 24 7.89 43.79 5.13
C GLU A 24 7.84 43.22 6.56
N ILE A 25 7.65 41.91 6.67
CA ILE A 25 7.58 41.22 7.97
C ILE A 25 8.94 40.59 8.25
N GLN A 26 9.70 41.17 9.18
CA GLN A 26 10.89 40.53 9.75
C GLN A 26 10.47 39.73 10.99
N ALA A 27 10.08 38.47 10.77
CA ALA A 27 9.92 37.49 11.83
C ALA A 27 11.24 36.74 12.04
N GLY A 28 11.47 36.20 13.24
CA GLY A 28 12.68 35.42 13.55
C GLY A 28 12.76 34.03 12.89
N GLY A 29 11.91 33.75 11.90
CA GLY A 29 11.89 32.50 11.15
C GLY A 29 12.87 32.51 9.98
N LEU A 30 13.11 31.33 9.40
CA LEU A 30 13.90 31.19 8.17
C LEU A 30 13.22 31.93 7.01
N PRO A 31 13.98 32.57 6.11
CA PRO A 31 13.42 33.18 4.91
C PRO A 31 12.82 32.10 4.00
N GLN A 32 11.79 32.47 3.21
CA GLN A 32 11.04 31.51 2.39
C GLN A 32 11.93 30.62 1.51
N HIS A 33 12.99 31.19 0.91
CA HIS A 33 13.92 30.43 0.07
C HIS A 33 14.69 29.35 0.84
N GLU A 34 15.09 29.61 2.10
CA GLU A 34 15.75 28.61 2.95
C GLU A 34 14.77 27.54 3.41
N LEU A 35 13.51 27.91 3.67
CA LEU A 35 12.44 26.96 3.98
C LEU A 35 12.16 26.03 2.80
N ASP A 36 12.11 26.54 1.58
CA ASP A 36 11.88 25.74 0.38
C ASP A 36 13.02 24.74 0.16
N ILE A 37 14.28 25.18 0.32
CA ILE A 37 15.47 24.30 0.25
C ILE A 37 15.43 23.23 1.35
N ALA A 38 15.09 23.62 2.58
CA ALA A 38 14.99 22.68 3.70
C ALA A 38 13.88 21.63 3.46
N THR A 39 12.74 22.06 2.93
CA THR A 39 11.59 21.20 2.61
C THR A 39 11.94 20.22 1.48
N GLU A 40 12.63 20.68 0.43
CA GLU A 40 13.08 19.80 -0.65
C GLU A 40 14.07 18.75 -0.13
N LYS A 41 15.01 19.16 0.72
CA LYS A 41 15.97 18.26 1.34
C LYS A 41 15.29 17.23 2.24
N GLU A 42 14.33 17.65 3.06
CA GLU A 42 13.52 16.76 3.88
C GLU A 42 12.73 15.77 3.02
N GLY A 43 12.09 16.25 1.95
CA GLY A 43 11.36 15.42 1.00
C GLY A 43 12.25 14.36 0.35
N LYS A 44 13.49 14.72 -0.02
CA LYS A 44 14.48 13.79 -0.56
C LYS A 44 14.88 12.71 0.45
N MET A 45 15.21 13.10 1.69
CA MET A 45 15.56 12.15 2.74
C MET A 45 14.40 11.18 3.02
N ASN A 46 13.18 11.70 3.13
CA ASN A 46 11.99 10.86 3.33
C ASN A 46 11.72 9.90 2.15
N ALA A 47 12.00 10.32 0.91
CA ALA A 47 11.88 9.46 -0.25
C ALA A 47 12.93 8.34 -0.26
N GLU A 48 14.18 8.65 0.09
CA GLU A 48 15.27 7.67 0.23
C GLU A 48 14.95 6.65 1.34
N ASP A 49 14.51 7.12 2.52
CA ASP A 49 14.10 6.26 3.64
C ASP A 49 12.93 5.34 3.24
N LYS A 50 11.94 5.88 2.52
CA LYS A 50 10.82 5.09 2.04
C LYS A 50 11.26 4.03 1.02
N GLN A 51 12.13 4.38 0.09
CA GLN A 51 12.64 3.45 -0.92
C GLN A 51 13.39 2.29 -0.26
N GLU A 52 14.25 2.59 0.72
CA GLU A 52 14.99 1.56 1.44
C GLU A 52 14.07 0.68 2.27
N LYS A 53 13.09 1.28 2.95
CA LYS A 53 12.06 0.53 3.67
C LYS A 53 11.29 -0.42 2.74
N GLU A 54 10.83 0.06 1.59
CA GLU A 54 10.11 -0.78 0.62
C GLU A 54 10.98 -1.92 0.07
N ARG A 55 12.31 -1.70 -0.07
CA ARG A 55 13.26 -2.74 -0.47
C ARG A 55 13.37 -3.82 0.59
N VAL A 56 13.55 -3.43 1.85
CA VAL A 56 13.62 -4.35 3.00
C VAL A 56 12.30 -5.10 3.18
N ASP A 57 11.16 -4.42 3.09
CA ASP A 57 9.84 -5.04 3.18
C ASP A 57 9.62 -6.07 2.06
N ALA A 58 10.08 -5.80 0.84
CA ALA A 58 10.00 -6.74 -0.27
C ALA A 58 10.88 -7.98 -0.07
N ARG A 59 12.09 -7.81 0.49
CA ARG A 59 12.99 -8.92 0.85
C ARG A 59 12.36 -9.79 1.94
N ASN A 60 11.86 -9.17 3.01
CA ASN A 60 11.21 -9.87 4.12
C ASN A 60 9.94 -10.62 3.66
N ALA A 61 9.14 -10.02 2.77
CA ALA A 61 7.96 -10.67 2.21
C ALA A 61 8.32 -11.90 1.36
N LEU A 62 9.44 -11.89 0.64
CA LEU A 62 9.93 -13.05 -0.09
C LEU A 62 10.40 -14.15 0.88
N GLU A 63 11.20 -13.77 1.88
CA GLU A 63 11.72 -14.68 2.90
C GLU A 63 10.58 -15.36 3.68
N GLU A 64 9.62 -14.58 4.18
CA GLU A 64 8.44 -15.09 4.88
C GLU A 64 7.64 -16.06 3.99
N TYR A 65 7.43 -15.71 2.72
CA TYR A 65 6.69 -16.56 1.79
C TYR A 65 7.42 -17.89 1.53
N VAL A 66 8.75 -17.87 1.41
CA VAL A 66 9.56 -19.09 1.22
C VAL A 66 9.41 -20.01 2.44
N TYR A 67 9.54 -19.48 3.65
CA TYR A 67 9.38 -20.27 4.88
C TYR A 67 7.97 -20.81 5.06
N ASP A 68 6.94 -19.97 4.85
CA ASP A 68 5.54 -20.35 4.96
C ASP A 68 5.17 -21.44 3.94
N LEU A 69 5.56 -21.26 2.67
CA LEU A 69 5.23 -22.23 1.63
C LEU A 69 5.92 -23.56 1.87
N ARG A 70 7.20 -23.56 2.28
CA ARG A 70 7.96 -24.79 2.58
C ARG A 70 7.30 -25.61 3.68
N GLY A 71 6.81 -24.96 4.73
CA GLY A 71 6.03 -25.61 5.79
C GLY A 71 4.74 -26.21 5.23
N LYS A 72 3.97 -25.44 4.47
CA LYS A 72 2.67 -25.86 3.93
C LYS A 72 2.74 -27.01 2.92
N ILE A 73 3.77 -27.06 2.07
CA ILE A 73 3.93 -28.15 1.09
C ILE A 73 4.43 -29.46 1.73
N SER A 74 4.99 -29.37 2.93
CA SER A 74 5.47 -30.52 3.71
C SER A 74 4.39 -31.06 4.66
N ASP A 75 3.42 -30.23 5.01
CA ASP A 75 2.31 -30.58 5.90
C ASP A 75 1.14 -31.21 5.11
N GLU A 76 0.82 -32.46 5.46
CA GLU A 76 -0.30 -33.24 4.89
C GLU A 76 -1.67 -32.60 5.17
N ASP A 77 -1.83 -31.92 6.30
CA ASP A 77 -3.08 -31.22 6.66
C ASP A 77 -3.21 -29.87 5.92
N GLN A 78 -2.16 -29.44 5.19
CA GLN A 78 -2.14 -28.19 4.43
C GLN A 78 -2.16 -28.42 2.93
N LEU A 79 -1.00 -28.39 2.27
CA LEU A 79 -0.91 -28.42 0.80
C LEU A 79 -0.33 -29.73 0.27
N ALA A 80 0.29 -30.57 1.09
CA ALA A 80 0.99 -31.76 0.59
C ALA A 80 0.05 -32.77 -0.09
N ASN A 81 -1.23 -32.84 0.33
CA ASN A 81 -2.24 -33.70 -0.30
C ASN A 81 -2.86 -33.12 -1.59
N PHE A 82 -2.62 -31.83 -1.87
CA PHE A 82 -3.20 -31.11 -3.01
C PHE A 82 -2.20 -30.85 -4.13
N ILE A 83 -0.97 -31.33 -3.97
CA ILE A 83 0.14 -31.16 -4.90
C ILE A 83 0.62 -32.54 -5.37
N THR A 84 1.03 -32.63 -6.64
CA THR A 84 1.68 -33.85 -7.15
C THR A 84 3.11 -33.94 -6.64
N GLU A 85 3.66 -35.15 -6.54
CA GLU A 85 5.05 -35.36 -6.10
C GLU A 85 6.05 -34.57 -6.96
N GLU A 86 5.87 -34.60 -8.28
CA GLU A 86 6.71 -33.87 -9.23
C GLU A 86 6.69 -32.35 -8.97
N ASN A 87 5.49 -31.77 -8.78
CA ASN A 87 5.36 -30.35 -8.51
C ASN A 87 5.89 -29.99 -7.12
N ARG A 88 5.74 -30.89 -6.14
CA ARG A 88 6.28 -30.72 -4.79
C ARG A 88 7.79 -30.69 -4.79
N GLU A 89 8.43 -31.63 -5.45
CA GLU A 89 9.89 -31.64 -5.59
C GLU A 89 10.38 -30.41 -6.36
N SER A 90 9.74 -30.05 -7.47
CA SER A 90 10.10 -28.86 -8.25
C SER A 90 9.97 -27.57 -7.43
N LEU A 91 8.89 -27.43 -6.67
CA LEU A 91 8.64 -26.27 -5.83
C LEU A 91 9.61 -26.22 -4.64
N SER A 92 9.88 -27.37 -4.00
CA SER A 92 10.88 -27.45 -2.92
C SER A 92 12.26 -27.00 -3.41
N ARG A 93 12.71 -27.47 -4.58
CA ARG A 93 13.99 -27.04 -5.18
C ARG A 93 13.99 -25.54 -5.45
N THR A 94 12.89 -25.02 -6.01
CA THR A 94 12.76 -23.57 -6.29
C THR A 94 12.81 -22.74 -5.01
N LEU A 95 12.21 -23.24 -3.92
CA LEU A 95 12.24 -22.61 -2.60
C LEU A 95 13.64 -22.63 -2.00
N ASP A 96 14.33 -23.77 -2.03
CA ASP A 96 15.71 -23.91 -1.55
C ASP A 96 16.67 -23.01 -2.36
N ASP A 97 16.52 -22.96 -3.69
CA ASP A 97 17.30 -22.08 -4.57
C ASP A 97 17.04 -20.60 -4.27
N THR A 98 15.79 -20.24 -3.96
CA THR A 98 15.44 -18.86 -3.60
C THR A 98 15.97 -18.48 -2.21
N GLU A 99 15.94 -19.40 -1.25
CA GLU A 99 16.54 -19.23 0.07
C GLU A 99 18.05 -19.02 -0.04
N ASN A 100 18.75 -19.89 -0.78
CA ASN A 100 20.19 -19.74 -1.03
C ASN A 100 20.51 -18.40 -1.73
N TRP A 101 19.71 -18.04 -2.74
CA TRP A 101 19.88 -16.76 -3.43
C TRP A 101 19.72 -15.57 -2.49
N LEU A 102 18.77 -15.60 -1.54
CA LEU A 102 18.57 -14.53 -0.54
C LEU A 102 19.80 -14.31 0.37
N TYR A 103 20.58 -15.36 0.63
CA TYR A 103 21.79 -15.30 1.45
C TYR A 103 23.08 -14.99 0.67
N GLU A 104 23.11 -15.23 -0.64
CA GLU A 104 24.29 -15.00 -1.49
C GLU A 104 24.19 -13.70 -2.29
N GLU A 105 23.44 -13.70 -3.39
CA GLU A 105 23.35 -12.59 -4.35
C GLU A 105 22.22 -11.61 -4.02
N GLY A 106 21.27 -12.04 -3.20
CA GLY A 106 20.04 -11.35 -2.87
C GLY A 106 20.12 -10.39 -1.70
N GLU A 107 21.30 -10.09 -1.15
CA GLU A 107 21.43 -9.18 0.01
C GLU A 107 21.15 -7.70 -0.38
N ASP A 108 21.68 -7.26 -1.53
CA ASP A 108 21.59 -5.86 -2.00
C ASP A 108 20.93 -5.73 -3.38
N CYS A 109 19.89 -6.52 -3.61
CA CYS A 109 19.13 -6.46 -4.85
C CYS A 109 18.10 -5.32 -4.84
N ASN A 110 17.70 -4.90 -6.04
CA ASN A 110 16.62 -3.92 -6.19
C ASN A 110 15.29 -4.54 -5.74
N ARG A 111 14.44 -3.72 -5.10
CA ARG A 111 13.05 -4.04 -4.73
C ARG A 111 12.30 -4.83 -5.80
N GLN A 112 12.43 -4.46 -7.08
CA GLN A 112 11.72 -5.13 -8.18
C GLN A 112 12.12 -6.60 -8.33
N ILE A 113 13.39 -6.94 -8.10
CA ILE A 113 13.89 -8.32 -8.24
C ILE A 113 13.23 -9.23 -7.18
N TYR A 114 13.13 -8.75 -5.94
CA TYR A 114 12.41 -9.50 -4.88
C TYR A 114 10.94 -9.70 -5.24
N GLN A 115 10.28 -8.67 -5.78
CA GLN A 115 8.88 -8.75 -6.20
C GLN A 115 8.65 -9.71 -7.35
N ASP A 116 9.53 -9.71 -8.35
CA ASP A 116 9.42 -10.60 -9.51
C ASP A 116 9.60 -12.06 -9.09
N ARG A 117 10.60 -12.36 -8.25
CA ARG A 117 10.81 -13.70 -7.67
C ARG A 117 9.62 -14.13 -6.80
N LEU A 118 9.11 -13.24 -5.95
CA LEU A 118 7.92 -13.51 -5.14
C LEU A 118 6.70 -13.81 -6.03
N THR A 119 6.52 -13.06 -7.12
CA THR A 119 5.42 -13.27 -8.06
C THR A 119 5.54 -14.62 -8.77
N GLN A 120 6.76 -15.01 -9.16
CA GLN A 120 7.03 -16.32 -9.76
C GLN A 120 6.67 -17.45 -8.79
N LEU A 121 7.11 -17.38 -7.53
CA LEU A 121 6.79 -18.36 -6.50
C LEU A 121 5.28 -18.41 -6.19
N LYS A 122 4.62 -17.25 -6.15
CA LYS A 122 3.16 -17.18 -6.02
C LYS A 122 2.43 -17.80 -7.19
N GLY A 123 2.93 -17.63 -8.41
CA GLY A 123 2.37 -18.26 -9.61
C GLY A 123 2.30 -19.78 -9.53
N GLN A 124 3.21 -20.42 -8.77
CA GLN A 124 3.20 -21.85 -8.52
C GLN A 124 2.41 -22.23 -7.26
N GLY A 125 2.52 -21.45 -6.19
CA GLY A 125 1.90 -21.74 -4.89
C GLY A 125 0.40 -21.44 -4.80
N GLU A 126 -0.07 -20.34 -5.40
CA GLU A 126 -1.47 -19.91 -5.32
C GLU A 126 -2.45 -20.91 -5.96
N PRO A 127 -2.18 -21.51 -7.13
CA PRO A 127 -3.06 -22.54 -7.68
C PRO A 127 -3.29 -23.73 -6.74
N ILE A 128 -2.26 -24.13 -5.97
CA ILE A 128 -2.36 -25.24 -5.02
C ILE A 128 -3.25 -24.84 -3.83
N LYS A 129 -3.13 -23.60 -3.35
CA LYS A 129 -3.99 -23.05 -2.31
C LYS A 129 -5.44 -22.95 -2.77
N GLU A 130 -5.68 -22.57 -4.03
CA GLU A 130 -7.02 -22.52 -4.61
C GLU A 130 -7.66 -23.91 -4.65
N ILE A 131 -6.92 -24.95 -5.03
CA ILE A 131 -7.41 -26.34 -5.01
C ILE A 131 -7.80 -26.76 -3.59
N LYS A 132 -6.96 -26.45 -2.59
CA LYS A 132 -7.28 -26.70 -1.18
C LYS A 132 -8.58 -25.99 -0.76
N ASN A 133 -8.67 -24.69 -1.05
CA ASN A 133 -9.84 -23.88 -0.72
C ASN A 133 -11.12 -24.39 -1.40
N GLU A 134 -11.04 -24.82 -2.66
CA GLU A 134 -12.15 -25.46 -3.36
C GLU A 134 -12.56 -26.76 -2.67
N PHE A 135 -11.59 -27.60 -2.29
CA PHE A 135 -11.85 -28.87 -1.63
C PHE A 135 -12.55 -28.68 -0.28
N GLU A 136 -12.08 -27.75 0.54
CA GLU A 136 -12.70 -27.39 1.83
C GLU A 136 -14.12 -26.83 1.62
N GLY A 137 -14.31 -25.96 0.61
CA GLY A 137 -15.60 -25.35 0.28
C GLY A 137 -16.63 -26.28 -0.37
N ARG A 138 -16.18 -27.37 -1.02
CA ARG A 138 -17.05 -28.28 -1.78
C ARG A 138 -18.14 -28.90 -0.91
N THR A 139 -17.82 -29.28 0.32
CA THR A 139 -18.80 -29.90 1.24
C THR A 139 -19.95 -28.95 1.59
N PHE A 140 -19.63 -27.69 1.88
CA PHE A 140 -20.61 -26.64 2.14
C PHE A 140 -21.48 -26.37 0.91
N ALA A 141 -20.88 -26.19 -0.26
CA ALA A 141 -21.61 -25.94 -1.50
C ALA A 141 -22.59 -27.08 -1.86
N LEU A 142 -22.18 -28.34 -1.64
CA LEU A 142 -23.06 -29.50 -1.87
C LEU A 142 -24.24 -29.54 -0.89
N ASN A 143 -24.01 -29.22 0.38
CA ASN A 143 -25.07 -29.17 1.39
C ASN A 143 -26.08 -28.05 1.10
N ASP A 144 -25.61 -26.88 0.68
CA ASP A 144 -26.47 -25.75 0.30
C ASP A 144 -27.34 -26.10 -0.93
N LEU A 145 -26.73 -26.70 -1.96
CA LEU A 145 -27.46 -27.20 -3.14
C LEU A 145 -28.50 -28.26 -2.75
N ALA A 146 -28.13 -29.22 -1.89
CA ALA A 146 -29.04 -30.24 -1.41
C ALA A 146 -30.23 -29.63 -0.65
N GLY A 147 -29.99 -28.61 0.18
CA GLY A 147 -31.03 -27.85 0.87
C GLY A 147 -31.99 -27.16 -0.11
N CYS A 148 -31.46 -26.49 -1.14
CA CYS A 148 -32.26 -25.86 -2.19
C CYS A 148 -33.13 -26.88 -2.95
N LEU A 149 -32.56 -28.04 -3.31
CA LEU A 149 -33.30 -29.11 -3.99
C LEU A 149 -34.42 -29.68 -3.11
N GLN A 150 -34.19 -29.84 -1.81
CA GLN A 150 -35.22 -30.29 -0.88
C GLN A 150 -36.38 -29.29 -0.76
N ILE A 151 -36.09 -27.99 -0.75
CA ILE A 151 -37.10 -26.93 -0.74
C ILE A 151 -37.91 -26.96 -2.05
N ALA A 152 -37.24 -27.03 -3.19
CA ALA A 152 -37.88 -27.09 -4.50
C ALA A 152 -38.79 -28.32 -4.62
N LYS A 153 -38.34 -29.49 -4.16
CA LYS A 153 -39.13 -30.72 -4.14
C LYS A 153 -40.39 -30.57 -3.29
N LYS A 154 -40.26 -30.04 -2.06
CA LYS A 154 -41.43 -29.80 -1.18
C LYS A 154 -42.44 -28.85 -1.81
N GLY A 155 -41.99 -27.86 -2.58
CA GLY A 155 -42.87 -26.95 -3.31
C GLY A 155 -43.59 -27.60 -4.50
N TYR A 156 -43.01 -28.62 -5.13
CA TYR A 156 -43.65 -29.37 -6.21
C TYR A 156 -44.68 -30.40 -5.69
N ASP A 157 -44.43 -30.98 -4.53
CA ASP A 157 -45.29 -32.01 -3.92
C ASP A 157 -46.54 -31.43 -3.20
N GLN A 158 -46.72 -30.09 -3.17
CA GLN A 158 -47.90 -29.38 -2.62
C GLN A 158 -48.90 -28.99 -3.71
#